data_AF-A0A645ISE3-F1
#
_entry.id   AF-A0A645ISE3-F1
#
_cell.length_a   1.000
_cell.length_b   1.000
_cell.length_c   1.000
_cell.angle_alpha   90.00
_cell.angle_beta   90.00
_cell.angle_gamma   90.00
#
_symmetry.space_group_name_H-M   'P 1'
#
loop_
_entity.id
_entity.type
_entity.pdbx_description
1 polymer ?
#
loop_
_entity_poly.entity_id
_entity_poly.type
_entity_poly.pdbx_seq_one_letter_code
_entity_poly.pdbx_strand_id
1 'polypeptide(L)'
;MKSIPGVNGGYALARNPETITFWDVVEAVEGSSPLFQCAEIRQNELLLDKNNLPDTHTKCPCLIKVVMLEAEEQMRQYLKNKTLGWLHQQVKNKLPEEHTKSTLEWFNNPKSRQD
;
A
#
# COMPACT_ATOMS: atom_id res chain seq x y z
N MET A 1 -12.63 5.11 5.15
CA MET A 1 -12.65 6.03 6.30
C MET A 1 -14.05 6.61 6.43
N LYS A 2 -14.53 6.93 7.64
CA LYS A 2 -15.79 7.66 7.83
C LYS A 2 -15.45 9.03 8.44
N SER A 3 -15.89 10.09 7.79
CA SER A 3 -15.80 11.46 8.33
C SER A 3 -17.12 11.80 9.02
N ILE A 4 -17.02 12.37 10.22
CA ILE A 4 -18.15 12.85 11.00
C ILE A 4 -18.02 14.37 11.06
N PRO A 5 -18.95 15.15 10.49
CA PRO A 5 -18.86 16.61 10.48
C PRO A 5 -19.28 17.22 11.84
N GLY A 6 -18.93 18.50 12.05
CA GLY A 6 -19.34 19.29 13.22
C GLY A 6 -18.20 19.50 14.24
N VAL A 7 -18.48 20.29 15.30
CA VAL A 7 -17.50 20.67 16.34
C VAL A 7 -16.94 19.46 17.12
N ASN A 8 -17.71 18.38 17.22
CA ASN A 8 -17.30 17.10 17.79
C ASN A 8 -17.05 16.03 16.72
N GLY A 9 -16.79 16.48 15.49
CA GLY A 9 -16.49 15.64 14.35
C GLY A 9 -15.11 14.98 14.42
N GLY A 10 -14.76 14.25 13.38
CA GLY A 10 -13.47 13.57 13.27
C GLY A 10 -13.51 12.43 12.26
N TYR A 11 -12.50 11.56 12.36
CA TYR A 11 -12.38 10.40 11.51
C TYR A 11 -12.45 9.11 12.30
N ALA A 12 -13.16 8.13 11.74
CA ALA A 12 -13.20 6.77 12.23
C ALA A 12 -12.82 5.79 11.10
N LEU A 13 -12.36 4.61 11.48
CA LEU A 13 -12.24 3.49 10.55
C LEU A 13 -13.64 3.18 9.98
N ALA A 14 -13.75 3.06 8.66
CA ALA A 14 -15.02 2.75 8.01
C ALA A 14 -15.41 1.27 8.12
N ARG A 15 -14.47 0.42 8.48
CA ARG A 15 -14.63 -1.04 8.60
C ARG A 15 -13.76 -1.56 9.73
N ASN A 16 -13.98 -2.81 10.11
CA ASN A 16 -13.26 -3.47 11.20
C ASN A 16 -11.73 -3.48 10.91
N PRO A 17 -10.86 -3.07 11.85
CA PRO A 17 -9.40 -3.10 11.66
C PRO A 17 -8.84 -4.49 11.31
N GLU A 18 -9.54 -5.57 11.68
CA GLU A 18 -9.17 -6.95 11.33
C GLU A 18 -9.34 -7.26 9.83
N THR A 19 -10.02 -6.41 9.07
CA THR A 19 -10.20 -6.58 7.61
C THR A 19 -9.48 -5.50 6.79
N ILE A 20 -8.83 -4.53 7.43
CA ILE A 20 -8.05 -3.50 6.76
C ILE A 20 -6.61 -4.00 6.64
N THR A 21 -6.18 -4.33 5.44
CA THR A 21 -4.81 -4.81 5.18
C THR A 21 -3.84 -3.65 5.03
N PHE A 22 -2.54 -3.92 5.18
CA PHE A 22 -1.50 -2.93 4.83
C PHE A 22 -1.56 -2.57 3.35
N TRP A 23 -1.88 -3.55 2.49
CA TRP A 23 -2.06 -3.27 1.05
C TRP A 23 -3.17 -2.26 0.80
N ASP A 24 -4.31 -2.36 1.51
CA ASP A 24 -5.41 -1.41 1.35
C ASP A 24 -5.00 0.03 1.72
N VAL A 25 -4.07 0.19 2.67
CA VAL A 25 -3.54 1.51 3.05
C VAL A 25 -2.60 2.03 1.97
N VAL A 26 -1.68 1.20 1.48
CA VAL A 26 -0.75 1.57 0.41
C VAL A 26 -1.52 1.97 -0.86
N GLU A 27 -2.46 1.15 -1.30
CA GLU A 27 -3.26 1.43 -2.50
C GLU A 27 -4.12 2.70 -2.35
N ALA A 28 -4.63 2.99 -1.16
CA ALA A 28 -5.40 4.20 -0.90
C ALA A 28 -4.57 5.49 -0.92
N VAL A 29 -3.25 5.41 -0.63
CA VAL A 29 -2.34 6.57 -0.58
C VAL A 29 -1.58 6.75 -1.89
N GLU A 30 -0.97 5.67 -2.40
CA GLU A 30 -0.10 5.69 -3.59
C GLU A 30 -0.87 5.44 -4.89
N GLY A 31 -2.09 4.90 -4.80
CA GLY A 31 -2.88 4.46 -5.94
C GLY A 31 -2.61 3.01 -6.36
N SER A 32 -3.28 2.58 -7.43
CA SER A 32 -3.26 1.18 -7.90
C SER A 32 -2.27 0.91 -9.03
N SER A 33 -1.54 1.94 -9.50
CA SER A 33 -0.56 1.81 -10.57
C SER A 33 0.57 0.84 -10.18
N PRO A 34 1.09 0.03 -11.12
CA PRO A 34 2.24 -0.82 -10.86
C PRO A 34 3.46 -0.01 -10.43
N LEU A 35 4.26 -0.57 -9.53
CA LEU A 35 5.54 0.02 -9.11
C LEU A 35 6.50 0.18 -10.31
N PHE A 36 6.43 -0.75 -11.27
CA PHE A 36 7.26 -0.75 -12.46
C PHE A 36 6.43 -0.58 -13.73
N GLN A 37 6.73 0.47 -14.49
CA GLN A 37 6.13 0.72 -15.79
C GLN A 37 7.18 0.52 -16.88
N CYS A 38 6.96 -0.50 -17.73
CA CYS A 38 7.87 -0.79 -18.82
C CYS A 38 7.71 0.25 -19.94
N ALA A 39 8.80 0.93 -20.31
CA ALA A 39 8.83 1.87 -21.42
C ALA A 39 9.10 1.21 -22.79
N GLU A 40 9.00 -0.12 -22.87
CA GLU A 40 9.28 -0.94 -24.08
C GLU A 40 10.60 -0.58 -24.78
N ILE A 41 11.66 -0.26 -24.01
CA ILE A 41 12.95 0.21 -24.54
C ILE A 41 13.56 -0.75 -25.57
N ARG A 42 13.34 -2.07 -25.42
CA ARG A 42 13.79 -3.09 -26.38
C ARG A 42 13.19 -2.91 -27.77
N GLN A 43 12.03 -2.27 -27.91
CA GLN A 43 11.37 -2.03 -29.20
C GLN A 43 11.83 -0.72 -29.86
N ASN A 44 12.55 0.11 -29.11
CA ASN A 44 12.98 1.45 -29.50
C ASN A 44 14.50 1.55 -29.69
N GLU A 45 15.19 0.42 -29.83
CA GLU A 45 16.63 0.38 -30.08
C GLU A 45 16.95 0.70 -31.56
N LEU A 46 17.93 1.59 -31.78
CA LEU A 46 18.34 2.04 -33.11
C LEU A 46 19.00 0.94 -33.95
N LEU A 47 19.72 0.02 -33.31
CA LEU A 47 20.50 -1.04 -33.97
C LEU A 47 19.69 -2.31 -34.23
N LEU A 48 18.41 -2.33 -33.86
CA LEU A 48 17.57 -3.51 -33.93
C LEU A 48 16.93 -3.67 -35.31
N ASP A 49 17.28 -4.75 -36.03
CA ASP A 49 16.58 -5.14 -37.26
C ASP A 49 15.23 -5.77 -36.94
N LYS A 50 14.17 -4.95 -36.96
CA LYS A 50 12.80 -5.36 -36.63
C LYS A 50 12.23 -6.43 -37.57
N ASN A 51 12.80 -6.62 -38.76
CA ASN A 51 12.32 -7.62 -39.73
C ASN A 51 12.92 -9.01 -39.50
N ASN A 52 13.96 -9.11 -38.67
CA ASN A 52 14.66 -10.37 -38.37
C ASN A 52 14.62 -10.70 -36.88
N LEU A 53 13.45 -10.53 -36.26
CA LEU A 53 13.24 -10.85 -34.85
C LEU A 53 12.33 -12.06 -34.69
N PRO A 54 12.57 -12.90 -33.69
CA PRO A 54 11.60 -13.90 -33.30
C PRO A 54 10.34 -13.22 -32.76
N ASP A 55 9.20 -13.87 -32.97
CA ASP A 55 7.89 -13.43 -32.47
C ASP A 55 7.89 -13.14 -30.96
N THR A 56 8.73 -13.85 -30.19
CA THR A 56 8.88 -13.66 -28.74
C THR A 56 9.43 -12.26 -28.37
N HIS A 57 10.14 -11.60 -29.27
CA HIS A 57 10.66 -10.26 -29.06
C HIS A 57 9.58 -9.17 -29.20
N THR A 58 8.48 -9.45 -29.89
CA THR A 58 7.42 -8.45 -30.16
C THR A 58 6.11 -8.79 -29.47
N LYS A 59 5.74 -10.07 -29.39
CA LYS A 59 4.45 -10.54 -28.90
C LYS A 59 4.40 -10.84 -27.39
N CYS A 60 5.55 -11.05 -26.74
CA CYS A 60 5.62 -11.31 -25.30
C CYS A 60 6.08 -10.06 -24.54
N PRO A 61 5.62 -9.82 -23.29
CA PRO A 61 6.20 -8.78 -22.46
C PRO A 61 7.70 -9.00 -22.25
N CYS A 62 8.47 -7.91 -22.11
CA CYS A 62 9.89 -7.99 -21.75
C CYS A 62 10.08 -8.79 -20.45
N LEU A 63 11.10 -9.64 -20.39
CA LEU A 63 11.40 -10.44 -19.19
C LEU A 63 11.58 -9.58 -17.93
N ILE A 64 12.18 -8.39 -18.06
CA ILE A 64 12.30 -7.43 -16.95
C ILE A 64 10.92 -7.05 -16.41
N LYS A 65 9.96 -6.73 -17.31
CA LYS A 65 8.59 -6.41 -16.91
C LYS A 65 7.94 -7.57 -16.17
N VAL A 66 8.12 -8.80 -16.65
CA VAL A 66 7.57 -10.00 -16.01
C VAL A 66 8.14 -10.16 -14.59
N VAL A 67 9.46 -10.15 -14.43
CA VAL A 67 10.12 -10.28 -13.12
C VAL A 67 9.68 -9.19 -12.15
N MET A 68 9.58 -7.94 -12.62
CA MET A 68 9.15 -6.82 -11.77
C MET A 68 7.69 -6.96 -11.33
N LEU A 69 6.79 -7.42 -12.20
CA LEU A 69 5.39 -7.67 -11.84
C LEU A 69 5.24 -8.83 -10.86
N GLU A 70 6.03 -9.90 -11.04
CA GLU A 70 6.03 -11.04 -10.11
C GLU A 70 6.52 -10.62 -8.72
N ALA A 71 7.61 -9.85 -8.65
CA ALA A 71 8.12 -9.31 -7.39
C ALA A 71 7.09 -8.41 -6.69
N GLU A 72 6.42 -7.54 -7.45
CA GLU A 72 5.37 -6.67 -6.93
C GLU A 72 4.18 -7.48 -6.40
N GLU A 73 3.77 -8.55 -7.08
CA GLU A 73 2.67 -9.41 -6.62
C GLU A 73 3.04 -10.13 -5.31
N GLN A 74 4.27 -10.61 -5.16
CA GLN A 74 4.72 -11.19 -3.89
C GLN A 74 4.67 -10.18 -2.74
N MET A 75 5.07 -8.93 -3.01
CA MET A 75 4.94 -7.83 -2.05
C MET A 75 3.47 -7.56 -1.70
N ARG A 76 2.59 -7.47 -2.70
CA ARG A 76 1.14 -7.27 -2.52
C ARG A 76 0.54 -8.38 -1.65
N GLN A 77 0.87 -9.63 -1.92
CA GLN A 77 0.39 -10.79 -1.15
C GLN A 77 0.86 -10.73 0.31
N TYR A 78 2.13 -10.38 0.55
CA TYR A 78 2.65 -10.22 1.90
C TYR A 78 1.88 -9.15 2.68
N LEU A 79 1.65 -7.98 2.07
CA LEU A 79 0.97 -6.85 2.71
C LEU A 79 -0.54 -7.10 2.89
N LYS A 80 -1.19 -7.88 2.01
CA LYS A 80 -2.58 -8.33 2.18
C LYS A 80 -2.76 -9.23 3.40
N ASN A 81 -1.72 -9.96 3.80
CA ASN A 81 -1.76 -10.87 4.95
C ASN A 81 -1.49 -10.17 6.30
N LYS A 82 -1.25 -8.86 6.31
CA LYS A 82 -1.06 -8.07 7.53
C LYS A 82 -2.19 -7.07 7.65
N THR A 83 -2.89 -7.07 8.79
CA THR A 83 -4.04 -6.19 9.04
C THR A 83 -3.71 -5.14 10.09
N LEU A 84 -4.50 -4.06 10.14
CA LEU A 84 -4.37 -3.05 11.20
C LEU A 84 -4.72 -3.63 12.58
N GLY A 85 -5.64 -4.60 12.64
CA GLY A 85 -5.95 -5.35 13.87
C GLY A 85 -4.75 -6.16 14.37
N TRP A 86 -4.11 -6.91 13.47
CA TRP A 86 -2.84 -7.60 13.76
C TRP A 86 -1.77 -6.62 14.25
N LEU A 87 -1.59 -5.49 13.56
CA LEU A 87 -0.61 -4.47 13.96
C LEU A 87 -0.89 -3.96 15.38
N HIS A 88 -2.14 -3.64 15.69
CA HIS A 88 -2.54 -3.16 17.01
C HIS A 88 -2.15 -4.17 18.11
N GLN A 89 -2.37 -5.46 17.89
CA GLN A 89 -1.96 -6.50 18.84
C GLN A 89 -0.43 -6.57 18.99
N GLN A 90 0.32 -6.48 17.88
CA GLN A 90 1.79 -6.51 17.93
C GLN A 90 2.36 -5.30 18.69
N VAL A 91 1.77 -4.12 18.52
CA VAL A 91 2.20 -2.89 19.19
C VAL A 91 1.83 -2.91 20.67
N LYS A 92 0.64 -3.40 21.02
CA LYS A 92 0.20 -3.50 22.42
C LYS A 92 1.19 -4.29 23.28
N ASN A 93 1.78 -5.34 22.74
CA ASN A 93 2.76 -6.16 23.46
C ASN A 93 4.16 -5.52 23.58
N LYS A 94 4.39 -4.37 22.93
CA LYS A 94 5.66 -3.64 22.93
C LYS A 94 5.62 -2.33 23.70
N LEU A 95 4.47 -1.95 24.25
CA LEU A 95 4.29 -0.69 24.96
C LEU A 95 3.79 -0.95 26.39
N PRO A 96 4.27 -0.19 27.38
CA PRO A 96 3.66 -0.21 28.71
C PRO A 96 2.20 0.22 28.66
N GLU A 97 1.36 -0.34 29.56
CA GLU A 97 -0.07 -0.01 29.60
C GLU A 97 -0.33 1.49 29.80
N GLU A 98 0.52 2.16 30.57
CA GLU A 98 0.44 3.61 30.81
C GLU A 98 0.54 4.40 29.50
N HIS A 99 1.45 4.05 28.59
CA HIS A 99 1.55 4.72 27.30
C HIS A 99 0.26 4.58 26.48
N THR A 100 -0.40 3.42 26.55
CA THR A 100 -1.69 3.20 25.86
C THR A 100 -2.77 4.09 26.45
N LYS A 101 -2.82 4.24 27.77
CA LYS A 101 -3.77 5.15 28.46
C LYS A 101 -3.53 6.60 28.07
N SER A 102 -2.29 7.08 28.14
CA SER A 102 -1.95 8.46 27.77
C SER A 102 -2.26 8.75 26.30
N THR A 103 -2.08 7.78 25.41
CA THR A 103 -2.45 7.91 24.00
C THR A 103 -3.97 8.11 23.84
N LEU A 104 -4.78 7.29 24.52
CA LEU A 104 -6.24 7.41 24.48
C LEU A 104 -6.73 8.73 25.09
N GLU A 105 -6.14 9.14 26.20
CA GLU A 105 -6.44 10.44 26.83
C GLU A 105 -6.13 11.61 25.88
N TRP A 106 -4.98 11.56 25.20
CA TRP A 106 -4.60 12.58 24.21
C TRP A 106 -5.58 12.64 23.04
N PHE A 107 -5.98 11.49 22.47
CA PHE A 107 -6.97 11.46 21.37
C PHE A 107 -8.35 11.95 21.81
N ASN A 108 -8.75 11.71 23.07
CA ASN A 108 -10.06 12.11 23.59
C ASN A 108 -10.10 13.58 24.06
N ASN A 109 -8.95 14.20 24.31
CA ASN A 109 -8.89 15.60 24.72
C ASN A 109 -9.20 16.53 23.53
N PRO A 110 -10.25 17.37 23.58
CA PRO A 110 -10.56 18.29 22.48
C PRO A 110 -9.50 19.37 22.30
N LYS A 111 -8.75 19.72 23.35
CA LYS A 111 -7.72 20.76 23.34
C LYS A 111 -6.40 20.32 22.69
N SER A 112 -6.16 19.02 22.55
CA SER A 112 -4.96 18.51 21.86
C SER A 112 -5.05 18.60 20.33
N ARG A 113 -6.20 19.01 19.79
CA ARG A 113 -6.50 19.09 18.34
C ARG A 113 -6.43 20.52 17.79
N GLN A 114 -5.89 21.47 18.56
CA GLN A 114 -5.87 22.91 18.25
C GLN A 114 -4.53 23.42 17.68
N ASP A 115 -3.60 22.53 17.30
CA ASP A 115 -2.36 22.89 16.60
C ASP A 115 -2.51 22.70 15.08
#